data_AF-A0A8I2FZG9-F1
#
_entry.id   AF-A0A8I2FZG9-F1
#
_cell.length_a   1.000
_cell.length_b   1.000
_cell.length_c   1.000
_cell.angle_alpha   90.00
_cell.angle_beta   90.00
_cell.angle_gamma   90.00
#
_symmetry.space_group_name_H-M   'P 1'
#
loop_
_entity.id
_entity.type
_entity.pdbx_description
1 polymer ?
#
loop_
_entity_poly.entity_id
_entity_poly.type
_entity_poly.pdbx_seq_one_letter_code
_entity_poly.pdbx_strand_id
1 'polypeptide(L)'
;MKLKVKTNRPLLSVLVGVFIFSLVMLVHSPLSARLVINYSECAFENNCDGGDAGINTIYRSANIGSLIVSGAGYFLKANSEILLFSHKFELAELYNVDYAELQEILDSAIINMENARDTYVNLNAAAKSTPYQEAFIRKLMGYDYEALQKKRGFCAEIYTEIRHYLSGGDVRGYYISFQLKLEDLLNKLYLIKKHIDARTLPPVADVWALNQKCSETTMSGLYSAEVFFRVK
;
A
#
# COMPACT_ATOMS: atom_id res chain seq x y z
N MET A 1 18.40 35.34 38.01
CA MET A 1 17.97 33.95 38.22
C MET A 1 18.22 33.18 36.91
N LYS A 2 19.26 32.33 36.83
CA LYS A 2 19.63 31.60 35.61
C LYS A 2 18.91 30.23 35.59
N LEU A 3 17.95 30.06 34.70
CA LEU A 3 17.31 28.76 34.45
C LEU A 3 18.30 27.84 33.73
N LYS A 4 18.83 26.85 34.45
CA LYS A 4 19.56 25.71 33.85
C LYS A 4 18.55 24.81 33.14
N VAL A 5 18.45 24.94 31.83
CA VAL A 5 17.75 23.95 30.98
C VAL A 5 18.56 22.66 31.01
N LYS A 6 18.05 21.65 31.72
CA LYS A 6 18.63 20.31 31.78
C LYS A 6 18.21 19.58 30.49
N THR A 7 19.03 19.69 29.45
CA THR A 7 18.79 18.98 28.19
C THR A 7 18.94 17.48 28.44
N ASN A 8 17.84 16.73 28.30
CA ASN A 8 17.81 15.27 28.41
C ASN A 8 18.52 14.64 27.20
N ARG A 9 19.85 14.65 27.25
CA ARG A 9 20.75 14.00 26.28
C ARG A 9 20.47 12.51 26.00
N PRO A 10 19.96 11.66 26.92
CA PRO A 10 19.77 10.23 26.60
C PRO A 10 18.64 9.96 25.60
N LEU A 11 17.60 10.80 25.56
CA LEU A 11 16.46 10.63 24.63
C LEU A 11 16.86 10.90 23.17
N LEU A 12 17.68 11.93 22.95
CA LEU A 12 18.18 12.29 21.62
C LEU A 12 19.12 11.20 21.07
N SER A 13 19.96 10.60 21.91
CA SER A 13 20.85 9.50 21.50
C SER A 13 20.10 8.21 21.16
N VAL A 14 18.98 7.92 21.83
CA VAL A 14 18.15 6.74 21.52
C VAL A 14 17.38 6.95 20.22
N LEU A 15 16.81 8.14 19.99
CA LEU A 15 16.11 8.48 18.74
C LEU A 15 17.04 8.41 17.52
N VAL A 16 18.25 8.98 17.62
CA VAL A 16 19.25 8.91 16.53
C VAL A 16 19.72 7.46 16.31
N GLY A 17 19.87 6.67 17.37
CA GLY A 17 20.23 5.25 17.26
C GLY A 17 19.18 4.40 16.56
N VAL A 18 17.89 4.60 16.88
CA VAL A 18 16.77 3.93 16.20
C VAL A 18 16.68 4.36 14.74
N PHE A 19 16.84 5.65 14.44
CA PHE A 19 16.78 6.17 13.08
C PHE A 19 17.89 5.61 12.19
N ILE A 20 19.13 5.53 12.69
CA ILE A 20 20.26 4.95 11.95
C ILE A 20 20.06 3.44 11.76
N PHE A 21 19.54 2.72 12.76
CA PHE A 21 19.26 1.29 12.63
C PHE A 21 18.16 0.99 11.61
N SER A 22 17.10 1.79 11.58
CA SER A 22 16.03 1.72 10.57
C SER A 22 16.55 2.03 9.17
N LEU A 23 17.43 3.04 9.03
CA LEU A 23 18.06 3.39 7.76
C LEU A 23 18.98 2.28 7.26
N VAL A 24 19.76 1.65 8.15
CA VAL A 24 20.66 0.53 7.82
C VAL A 24 19.87 -0.72 7.43
N MET A 25 18.74 -1.01 8.07
CA MET A 25 17.85 -2.11 7.67
C MET A 25 17.18 -1.86 6.30
N LEU A 26 16.85 -0.61 5.99
CA LEU A 26 16.36 -0.21 4.65
C LEU A 26 17.44 -0.35 3.57
N VAL A 27 18.70 -0.03 3.87
CA VAL A 27 19.82 -0.04 2.90
C VAL A 27 20.42 -1.44 2.68
N HIS A 28 20.36 -2.35 3.66
CA HIS A 28 20.95 -3.70 3.55
C HIS A 28 19.98 -4.77 3.07
N SER A 29 18.70 -4.45 2.87
CA SER A 29 17.82 -5.32 2.12
C SER A 29 18.12 -5.13 0.63
N PRO A 30 18.39 -6.18 -0.16
CA PRO A 30 18.44 -6.07 -1.62
C PRO A 30 17.03 -5.85 -2.22
N LEU A 31 16.12 -5.20 -1.48
CA LEU A 31 14.88 -4.65 -2.00
C LEU A 31 15.21 -3.38 -2.78
N SER A 32 15.80 -3.58 -3.96
CA SER A 32 15.37 -2.75 -5.08
C SER A 32 13.88 -3.01 -5.26
N ALA A 33 13.03 -2.23 -4.59
CA ALA A 33 11.59 -2.20 -4.85
C ALA A 33 11.40 -1.66 -6.26
N ARG A 34 11.60 -2.53 -7.26
CA ARG A 34 11.17 -2.24 -8.62
C ARG A 34 9.65 -2.20 -8.57
N LEU A 35 9.07 -1.08 -8.98
CA LEU A 35 7.67 -1.02 -9.37
C LEU A 35 7.50 -2.04 -10.51
N VAL A 36 7.02 -3.23 -10.16
CA VAL A 36 6.64 -4.24 -11.15
C VAL A 36 5.26 -3.82 -11.64
N ILE A 37 5.17 -3.44 -12.91
CA ILE A 37 3.89 -3.18 -13.57
C ILE A 37 3.04 -4.44 -13.43
N ASN A 38 1.80 -4.30 -12.93
CA ASN A 38 0.88 -5.42 -12.90
C ASN A 38 0.44 -5.72 -14.33
N TYR A 39 0.66 -6.96 -14.76
CA TYR A 39 0.32 -7.41 -16.10
C TYR A 39 -0.77 -8.48 -16.08
N SER A 40 -1.72 -8.35 -15.15
CA SER A 40 -2.94 -9.18 -15.12
C SER A 40 -3.71 -9.16 -16.43
N GLU A 41 -3.49 -8.17 -17.31
CA GLU A 41 -4.08 -8.11 -18.66
C GLU A 41 -3.76 -9.33 -19.52
N CYS A 42 -2.56 -9.91 -19.35
CA CYS A 42 -2.17 -11.15 -20.02
C CYS A 42 -2.99 -12.39 -19.57
N ALA A 43 -3.73 -12.27 -18.47
CA ALA A 43 -4.60 -13.34 -17.98
C ALA A 43 -6.01 -13.33 -18.60
N PHE A 44 -6.31 -12.34 -19.47
CA PHE A 44 -7.62 -12.15 -20.08
C PHE A 44 -7.62 -12.31 -21.61
N GLU A 45 -6.49 -12.12 -22.29
CA GLU A 45 -6.39 -12.25 -23.75
C GLU A 45 -5.58 -13.50 -24.16
N ASN A 46 -6.06 -14.26 -25.15
CA ASN A 46 -5.45 -15.53 -25.60
C ASN A 46 -4.07 -15.39 -26.27
N ASN A 47 -3.61 -14.16 -26.55
CA ASN A 47 -2.34 -13.91 -27.25
C ASN A 47 -1.54 -12.86 -26.48
N CYS A 48 -0.58 -13.34 -25.68
CA CYS A 48 0.38 -12.50 -24.96
C CYS A 48 1.76 -12.50 -25.65
N ASP A 49 1.80 -12.72 -26.96
CA ASP A 49 3.01 -12.59 -27.75
C ASP A 49 3.13 -11.11 -28.16
N GLY A 50 4.17 -10.45 -27.62
CA GLY A 50 4.40 -9.02 -27.74
C GLY A 50 4.24 -8.49 -29.16
N GLY A 51 3.12 -7.82 -29.40
CA GLY A 51 2.81 -7.13 -30.64
C GLY A 51 2.12 -5.81 -30.33
N ASP A 52 2.80 -4.74 -30.70
CA ASP A 52 2.39 -3.34 -30.72
C ASP A 52 0.86 -3.14 -30.84
N ALA A 53 0.21 -2.82 -29.71
CA ALA A 53 -1.23 -2.55 -29.69
C ALA A 53 -1.45 -1.05 -29.94
N GLY A 54 -1.63 -0.73 -31.23
CA GLY A 54 -2.11 0.55 -31.70
C GLY A 54 -3.39 0.98 -30.98
N ILE A 55 -3.43 2.27 -30.67
CA ILE A 55 -4.54 3.01 -30.07
C ILE A 55 -5.79 2.79 -30.92
N ASN A 56 -6.76 2.03 -30.41
CA ASN A 56 -8.14 2.10 -30.88
C ASN A 56 -9.12 2.04 -29.71
N THR A 57 -9.74 3.19 -29.51
CA THR A 57 -10.88 3.49 -28.66
C THR A 57 -12.04 2.51 -28.85
N ILE A 58 -12.37 1.75 -27.80
CA ILE A 58 -13.68 1.16 -27.60
C ILE A 58 -14.09 1.48 -26.17
N TYR A 59 -15.28 2.08 -25.99
CA TYR A 59 -15.99 2.14 -24.72
C TYR A 59 -16.19 0.71 -24.19
N ARG A 60 -15.21 0.21 -23.43
CA ARG A 60 -15.24 -1.09 -22.74
C ARG A 60 -15.43 -0.80 -21.26
N SER A 61 -16.29 -1.60 -20.61
CA SER A 61 -16.29 -1.77 -19.15
C SER A 61 -14.85 -1.69 -18.63
N ALA A 62 -14.60 -0.86 -17.62
CA ALA A 62 -13.24 -0.60 -17.13
C ALA A 62 -12.43 -1.92 -17.06
N ASN A 63 -11.40 -2.01 -17.91
CA ASN A 63 -10.57 -3.21 -18.00
C ASN A 63 -10.01 -3.51 -16.60
N ILE A 64 -10.03 -4.77 -16.18
CA ILE A 64 -9.50 -5.19 -14.87
C ILE A 64 -8.07 -4.65 -14.65
N GLY A 65 -7.24 -4.64 -15.70
CA GLY A 65 -5.90 -4.04 -15.64
C GLY A 65 -5.91 -2.56 -15.27
N SER A 66 -6.76 -1.75 -15.91
CA SER A 66 -6.84 -0.32 -15.63
C SER A 66 -7.38 -0.02 -14.24
N LEU A 67 -8.31 -0.85 -13.73
CA LEU A 67 -8.80 -0.75 -12.35
C LEU A 67 -7.70 -1.07 -11.34
N ILE A 68 -6.88 -2.10 -11.57
CA ILE A 68 -5.77 -2.42 -10.68
C ILE A 68 -4.74 -1.29 -10.65
N VAL A 69 -4.35 -0.76 -11.82
CA VAL A 69 -3.40 0.35 -11.92
C VAL A 69 -3.94 1.61 -11.26
N SER A 70 -5.20 1.96 -11.49
CA SER A 70 -5.84 3.14 -10.90
C SER A 70 -5.95 3.01 -9.38
N GLY A 71 -6.41 1.86 -8.89
CA GLY A 71 -6.57 1.60 -7.46
C GLY A 71 -5.25 1.65 -6.71
N ALA A 72 -4.20 1.04 -7.29
CA ALA A 72 -2.84 1.13 -6.75
C ALA A 72 -2.29 2.57 -6.80
N GLY A 73 -2.53 3.31 -7.89
CA GLY A 73 -2.09 4.69 -8.05
C GLY A 73 -2.70 5.62 -6.99
N TYR A 74 -4.01 5.52 -6.77
CA TYR A 74 -4.69 6.28 -5.71
C TYR A 74 -4.18 5.92 -4.32
N PHE A 75 -3.99 4.62 -4.03
CA PHE A 75 -3.42 4.18 -2.75
C PHE A 75 -2.00 4.72 -2.54
N LEU A 76 -1.12 4.64 -3.54
CA LEU A 76 0.25 5.14 -3.43
C LEU A 76 0.30 6.66 -3.22
N LYS A 77 -0.61 7.39 -3.86
CA LYS A 77 -0.75 8.83 -3.63
C LYS A 77 -1.19 9.11 -2.18
N ALA A 78 -2.24 8.45 -1.71
CA ALA A 78 -2.68 8.57 -0.31
C ALA A 78 -1.56 8.21 0.67
N ASN A 79 -0.80 7.15 0.40
CA ASN A 79 0.33 6.74 1.21
C ASN A 79 1.43 7.81 1.26
N SER A 80 1.73 8.48 0.14
CA SER A 80 2.69 9.58 0.12
C SER A 80 2.23 10.78 0.96
N GLU A 81 0.93 11.06 0.96
CA GLU A 81 0.31 12.12 1.76
C GLU A 81 0.33 11.76 3.26
N ILE A 82 0.13 10.49 3.61
CA ILE A 82 0.26 9.98 4.99
C ILE A 82 1.70 10.11 5.51
N LEU A 83 2.69 9.82 4.68
CA LEU A 83 4.10 10.01 5.04
C LEU A 83 4.42 11.50 5.25
N LEU A 84 3.88 12.37 4.39
CA LEU A 84 4.02 13.82 4.54
C LEU A 84 3.33 14.31 5.83
N PHE A 85 2.12 13.84 6.12
CA PHE A 85 1.41 14.14 7.37
C PHE A 85 2.25 13.71 8.58
N SER A 86 2.79 12.50 8.57
CA SER A 86 3.60 11.96 9.68
C SER A 86 4.85 12.80 9.91
N HIS A 87 5.53 13.20 8.83
CA HIS A 87 6.68 14.10 8.92
C HIS A 87 6.31 15.45 9.57
N LYS A 88 5.20 16.07 9.13
CA LYS A 88 4.73 17.35 9.69
C LYS A 88 4.29 17.20 11.15
N PHE A 89 3.63 16.10 11.48
CA PHE A 89 3.23 15.75 12.84
C PHE A 89 4.43 15.61 13.79
N GLU A 90 5.51 14.93 13.36
CA GLU A 90 6.73 14.81 14.17
C GLU A 90 7.42 16.17 14.41
N LEU A 91 7.37 17.05 13.42
CA LEU A 91 7.92 18.40 13.52
C LEU A 91 7.06 19.34 14.39
N ALA A 92 5.80 18.98 14.65
CA ALA A 92 4.85 19.79 15.43
C ALA A 92 5.26 19.99 16.90
N GLU A 93 6.15 19.16 17.44
CA GLU A 93 6.72 19.38 18.78
C GLU A 93 7.85 20.42 18.78
N LEU A 94 8.55 20.58 17.65
CA LEU A 94 9.70 21.49 17.50
C LEU A 94 9.28 22.87 16.98
N TYR A 95 8.20 22.93 16.22
CA TYR A 95 7.66 24.13 15.61
C TYR A 95 6.19 24.31 16.01
N ASN A 96 5.66 25.52 15.89
CA ASN A 96 4.21 25.71 16.11
C ASN A 96 3.41 24.88 15.10
N VAL A 97 2.37 24.20 15.60
CA VAL A 97 1.52 23.32 14.78
C VAL A 97 0.70 24.15 13.79
N ASP A 98 0.86 23.87 12.50
CA ASP A 98 -0.03 24.38 11.45
C ASP A 98 -1.16 23.39 11.20
N TYR A 99 -2.27 23.56 11.93
CA TYR A 99 -3.44 22.70 11.79
C TYR A 99 -4.11 22.80 10.41
N ALA A 100 -3.97 23.93 9.71
CA ALA A 100 -4.57 24.09 8.39
C ALA A 100 -3.81 23.23 7.36
N GLU A 101 -2.47 23.26 7.41
CA GLU A 101 -1.63 22.40 6.57
C GLU A 101 -1.88 20.90 6.86
N LEU A 102 -1.92 20.51 8.15
CA LEU A 102 -2.21 19.13 8.54
C LEU A 102 -3.59 18.66 8.05
N GLN A 103 -4.59 19.54 8.10
CA GLN A 103 -5.94 19.25 7.64
C GLN A 103 -5.97 19.04 6.12
N GLU A 104 -5.32 19.92 5.34
CA GLU A 104 -5.27 19.81 3.87
C GLU A 104 -4.64 18.48 3.43
N ILE A 105 -3.52 18.11 4.06
CA ILE A 105 -2.84 16.83 3.76
C ILE A 105 -3.74 15.64 4.07
N LEU A 106 -4.40 15.63 5.23
CA LEU A 106 -5.31 14.54 5.60
C LEU A 106 -6.53 14.45 4.69
N ASP A 107 -7.12 15.59 4.32
CA ASP A 107 -8.28 15.62 3.43
C ASP A 107 -7.92 15.05 2.06
N SER A 108 -6.75 15.39 1.51
CA SER A 108 -6.25 14.78 0.27
C SER A 108 -5.99 13.28 0.43
N ALA A 109 -5.36 12.86 1.52
CA ALA A 109 -5.08 11.45 1.82
C ALA A 109 -6.36 10.62 1.90
N ILE A 110 -7.40 11.15 2.57
CA ILE A 110 -8.72 10.51 2.67
C ILE A 110 -9.34 10.38 1.28
N ILE A 111 -9.42 11.46 0.50
CA ILE A 111 -10.00 11.43 -0.84
C ILE A 111 -9.31 10.39 -1.74
N ASN A 112 -7.97 10.34 -1.73
CA ASN A 112 -7.24 9.36 -2.54
C ASN A 112 -7.44 7.93 -2.02
N MET A 113 -7.53 7.72 -0.69
CA MET A 113 -7.80 6.41 -0.12
C MET A 113 -9.23 5.93 -0.42
N GLU A 114 -10.20 6.84 -0.44
CA GLU A 114 -11.58 6.58 -0.86
C GLU A 114 -11.65 6.18 -2.35
N ASN A 115 -10.98 6.94 -3.22
CA ASN A 115 -10.87 6.61 -4.64
C ASN A 115 -10.21 5.24 -4.85
N ALA A 116 -9.19 4.90 -4.06
CA ALA A 116 -8.57 3.58 -4.10
C ALA A 116 -9.57 2.48 -3.72
N ARG A 117 -10.25 2.62 -2.57
CA ARG A 117 -11.29 1.68 -2.10
C ARG A 117 -12.36 1.48 -3.17
N ASP A 118 -12.92 2.56 -3.69
CA ASP A 118 -14.02 2.51 -4.66
C ASP A 118 -13.57 1.85 -5.98
N THR A 119 -12.31 2.08 -6.37
CA THR A 119 -11.71 1.36 -7.50
C THR A 119 -11.60 -0.15 -7.25
N TYR A 120 -11.22 -0.57 -6.04
CA TYR A 120 -11.19 -1.99 -5.66
C TYR A 120 -12.59 -2.62 -5.55
N VAL A 121 -13.61 -1.86 -5.16
CA VAL A 121 -15.02 -2.27 -5.23
C VAL A 121 -15.42 -2.56 -6.69
N ASN A 122 -15.08 -1.64 -7.60
CA ASN A 122 -15.35 -1.81 -9.03
C ASN A 122 -14.55 -2.98 -9.63
N LEU A 123 -13.30 -3.17 -9.21
CA LEU A 123 -12.45 -4.30 -9.61
C LEU A 123 -13.07 -5.63 -9.18
N ASN A 124 -13.57 -5.72 -7.95
CA ASN A 124 -14.26 -6.91 -7.44
C ASN A 124 -15.53 -7.22 -8.25
N ALA A 125 -16.31 -6.19 -8.59
CA ALA A 125 -17.49 -6.34 -9.46
C ALA A 125 -17.10 -6.82 -10.87
N ALA A 126 -16.06 -6.24 -11.47
CA ALA A 126 -15.55 -6.65 -12.79
C ALA A 126 -14.99 -8.08 -12.79
N ALA A 127 -14.22 -8.45 -11.78
CA ALA A 127 -13.67 -9.81 -11.64
C ALA A 127 -14.76 -10.87 -11.41
N LYS A 128 -15.92 -10.48 -10.84
CA LYS A 128 -17.09 -11.35 -10.72
C LYS A 128 -17.78 -11.59 -12.08
N SER A 129 -17.87 -10.55 -12.92
CA SER A 129 -18.49 -10.65 -14.25
C SER A 129 -17.57 -11.24 -15.32
N THR A 130 -16.25 -11.14 -15.13
CA THR A 130 -15.24 -11.58 -16.09
C THR A 130 -14.16 -12.38 -15.33
N PRO A 131 -14.41 -13.68 -15.07
CA PRO A 131 -13.45 -14.50 -14.35
C PRO A 131 -12.15 -14.69 -15.16
N TYR A 132 -11.04 -14.84 -14.45
CA TYR A 132 -9.74 -15.13 -15.02
C TYR A 132 -9.76 -16.46 -15.79
N GLN A 133 -8.92 -16.58 -16.83
CA GLN A 133 -8.78 -17.82 -17.60
C GLN A 133 -8.35 -18.99 -16.69
N GLU A 134 -8.95 -20.16 -16.89
CA GLU A 134 -8.65 -21.35 -16.08
C GLU A 134 -7.17 -21.75 -16.15
N ALA A 135 -6.54 -21.61 -17.33
CA ALA A 135 -5.12 -21.88 -17.50
C ALA A 135 -4.25 -21.00 -16.58
N PHE A 136 -4.60 -19.73 -16.45
CA PHE A 136 -3.92 -18.79 -15.56
C PHE A 136 -4.14 -19.16 -14.08
N ILE A 137 -5.37 -19.53 -13.70
CA ILE A 137 -5.68 -20.00 -12.35
C ILE A 137 -4.87 -21.25 -11.98
N ARG A 138 -4.75 -22.22 -12.90
CA ARG A 138 -3.92 -23.42 -12.67
C ARG A 138 -2.45 -23.08 -12.48
N LYS A 139 -1.92 -22.10 -13.22
CA LYS A 139 -0.53 -21.62 -13.03
C LYS A 139 -0.35 -20.98 -11.65
N LEU A 140 -1.33 -20.20 -11.15
CA LEU A 140 -1.29 -19.66 -9.78
C LEU A 140 -1.28 -20.79 -8.74
N MET A 141 -2.19 -21.76 -8.86
CA MET A 141 -2.29 -22.88 -7.91
C MET A 141 -1.04 -23.74 -7.86
N GLY A 142 -0.37 -23.95 -9.00
CA GLY A 142 0.87 -24.71 -9.11
C GLY A 142 2.14 -23.91 -8.83
N TYR A 143 2.03 -22.63 -8.48
CA TYR A 143 3.18 -21.75 -8.29
C TYR A 143 3.97 -22.08 -7.01
N ASP A 144 5.31 -22.06 -7.08
CA ASP A 144 6.17 -22.30 -5.92
C ASP A 144 6.32 -21.02 -5.07
N TYR A 145 5.31 -20.77 -4.23
CA TYR A 145 5.28 -19.64 -3.30
C TYR A 145 6.43 -19.68 -2.29
N GLU A 146 6.81 -20.85 -1.80
CA GLU A 146 7.83 -20.99 -0.76
C GLU A 146 9.22 -20.65 -1.30
N ALA A 147 9.56 -21.14 -2.50
CA ALA A 147 10.79 -20.77 -3.17
C ALA A 147 10.84 -19.27 -3.47
N LEU A 148 9.72 -18.67 -3.92
CA LEU A 148 9.69 -17.22 -4.17
C LEU A 148 9.91 -16.43 -2.87
N GLN A 149 9.20 -16.77 -1.80
CA GLN A 149 9.32 -16.11 -0.50
C GLN A 149 10.77 -16.14 0.00
N LYS A 150 11.39 -17.32 -0.01
CA LYS A 150 12.78 -17.50 0.42
C LYS A 150 13.77 -16.74 -0.45
N LYS A 151 13.58 -16.78 -1.78
CA LYS A 151 14.45 -16.10 -2.75
C LYS A 151 14.42 -14.59 -2.62
N ARG A 152 13.25 -14.01 -2.32
CA ARG A 152 13.07 -12.56 -2.22
C ARG A 152 13.21 -12.01 -0.79
N GLY A 153 13.24 -12.88 0.22
CA GLY A 153 13.27 -12.45 1.62
C GLY A 153 11.98 -11.73 2.04
N PHE A 154 10.83 -12.16 1.49
CA PHE A 154 9.55 -11.53 1.84
C PHE A 154 9.16 -11.79 3.28
N CYS A 155 8.56 -10.78 3.92
CA CYS A 155 7.98 -10.92 5.26
C CYS A 155 6.97 -12.06 5.26
N ALA A 156 7.19 -13.06 6.12
CA ALA A 156 6.43 -14.30 6.12
C ALA A 156 4.94 -14.09 6.42
N GLU A 157 4.64 -13.21 7.37
CA GLU A 157 3.27 -12.94 7.81
C GLU A 157 2.44 -12.35 6.67
N ILE A 158 2.96 -11.31 6.00
CA ILE A 158 2.30 -10.66 4.86
C ILE A 158 2.18 -11.62 3.68
N TYR A 159 3.25 -12.38 3.41
CA TYR A 159 3.28 -13.28 2.27
C TYR A 159 2.37 -14.51 2.44
N THR A 160 2.15 -14.95 3.67
CA THR A 160 1.22 -16.05 4.01
C THR A 160 -0.20 -15.70 3.61
N GLU A 161 -0.64 -14.46 3.83
CA GLU A 161 -1.96 -14.00 3.41
C GLU A 161 -2.11 -14.03 1.87
N ILE A 162 -1.11 -13.56 1.13
CA ILE A 162 -1.12 -13.61 -0.34
C ILE A 162 -1.19 -15.05 -0.83
N ARG A 163 -0.36 -15.93 -0.25
CA ARG A 163 -0.36 -17.36 -0.57
C ARG A 163 -1.73 -17.97 -0.29
N HIS A 164 -2.38 -17.65 0.83
CA HIS A 164 -3.68 -18.19 1.20
C HIS A 164 -4.72 -18.01 0.08
N TYR A 165 -4.79 -16.81 -0.51
CA TYR A 165 -5.70 -16.54 -1.62
C TYR A 165 -5.20 -17.13 -2.94
N LEU A 166 -3.98 -16.79 -3.34
CA LEU A 166 -3.52 -17.04 -4.71
C LEU A 166 -3.21 -18.53 -4.97
N SER A 167 -2.73 -19.28 -3.99
CA SER A 167 -2.48 -20.73 -4.14
C SER A 167 -3.78 -21.54 -4.28
N GLY A 168 -4.91 -21.00 -3.82
CA GLY A 168 -6.24 -21.54 -4.07
C GLY A 168 -6.87 -21.05 -5.37
N GLY A 169 -6.19 -20.20 -6.14
CA GLY A 169 -6.75 -19.55 -7.33
C GLY A 169 -7.75 -18.42 -7.02
N ASP A 170 -7.89 -17.99 -5.76
CA ASP A 170 -8.88 -17.01 -5.33
C ASP A 170 -8.38 -15.57 -5.48
N VAL A 171 -8.20 -15.14 -6.73
CA VAL A 171 -7.77 -13.77 -7.06
C VAL A 171 -8.79 -12.73 -6.57
N ARG A 172 -10.08 -13.07 -6.60
CA ARG A 172 -11.16 -12.18 -6.16
C ARG A 172 -11.15 -12.00 -4.64
N GLY A 173 -10.95 -13.08 -3.88
CA GLY A 173 -10.77 -13.02 -2.43
C GLY A 173 -9.59 -12.15 -2.05
N TYR A 174 -8.50 -12.18 -2.82
CA TYR A 174 -7.37 -11.26 -2.63
C TYR A 174 -7.77 -9.78 -2.82
N TYR A 175 -8.54 -9.45 -3.87
CA TYR A 175 -9.04 -8.08 -4.06
C TYR A 175 -9.97 -7.61 -2.95
N ILE A 176 -10.82 -8.51 -2.43
CA ILE A 176 -11.69 -8.23 -1.29
C ILE A 176 -10.83 -7.96 -0.04
N SER A 177 -9.81 -8.78 0.23
CA SER A 177 -8.89 -8.51 1.35
C SER A 177 -8.23 -7.14 1.22
N PHE A 178 -7.75 -6.78 0.01
CA PHE A 178 -7.13 -5.48 -0.21
C PHE A 178 -8.12 -4.34 0.02
N GLN A 179 -9.37 -4.46 -0.45
CA GLN A 179 -10.44 -3.51 -0.16
C GLN A 179 -10.65 -3.31 1.35
N LEU A 180 -10.73 -4.39 2.12
CA LEU A 180 -10.91 -4.33 3.58
C LEU A 180 -9.72 -3.64 4.28
N LYS A 181 -8.50 -3.81 3.78
CA LYS A 181 -7.32 -3.07 4.27
C LYS A 181 -7.45 -1.56 4.02
N LEU A 182 -7.97 -1.16 2.86
CA LEU A 182 -8.22 0.26 2.56
C LEU A 182 -9.32 0.85 3.46
N GLU A 183 -10.35 0.08 3.78
CA GLU A 183 -11.39 0.48 4.74
C GLU A 183 -10.84 0.68 6.16
N ASP A 184 -9.97 -0.23 6.65
CA ASP A 184 -9.28 -0.06 7.94
C ASP A 184 -8.39 1.20 7.95
N LEU A 185 -7.65 1.46 6.87
CA LEU A 185 -6.84 2.68 6.73
C LEU A 185 -7.70 3.95 6.74
N LEU A 186 -8.83 3.96 6.03
CA LEU A 186 -9.78 5.07 6.05
C LEU A 186 -10.33 5.33 7.45
N ASN A 187 -10.70 4.29 8.19
CA ASN A 187 -11.18 4.44 9.56
C ASN A 187 -10.13 5.11 10.47
N LYS A 188 -8.85 4.73 10.32
CA LYS A 188 -7.74 5.35 11.05
C LYS A 188 -7.51 6.80 10.63
N LEU A 189 -7.57 7.10 9.33
CA LEU A 189 -7.49 8.48 8.82
C LEU A 189 -8.59 9.36 9.38
N TYR A 190 -9.84 8.90 9.40
CA TYR A 190 -10.95 9.65 10.00
C TYR A 190 -10.81 9.84 11.51
N LEU A 191 -10.26 8.87 12.23
CA LEU A 191 -9.96 9.02 13.66
C LEU A 191 -8.94 10.14 13.88
N ILE A 192 -7.85 10.12 13.12
CA ILE A 192 -6.81 11.16 13.17
C ILE A 192 -7.39 12.52 12.77
N LYS A 193 -8.20 12.58 11.71
CA LYS A 193 -8.85 13.80 11.24
C LYS A 193 -9.70 14.46 12.34
N LYS A 194 -10.43 13.69 13.15
CA LYS A 194 -11.20 14.25 14.29
C LYS A 194 -10.33 15.04 15.26
N HIS A 195 -9.10 14.60 15.52
CA HIS A 195 -8.17 15.34 16.37
C HIS A 195 -7.75 16.66 15.74
N ILE A 196 -7.37 16.63 14.46
CA ILE A 196 -6.94 17.80 13.70
C ILE A 196 -8.07 18.83 13.57
N ASP A 197 -9.29 18.39 13.26
CA ASP A 197 -10.48 19.24 13.19
C ASP A 197 -10.78 19.90 14.56
N ALA A 198 -10.50 19.20 15.66
CA ALA A 198 -10.58 19.73 17.03
C ALA A 198 -9.38 20.58 17.45
N ARG A 199 -8.43 20.85 16.54
CA ARG A 199 -7.16 21.56 16.80
C ARG A 199 -6.35 20.93 17.94
N THR A 200 -6.32 19.61 17.95
CA THR A 200 -5.50 18.81 18.86
C THR A 200 -4.63 17.84 18.07
N LEU A 201 -3.45 17.52 18.58
CA LEU A 201 -2.63 16.48 17.98
C LEU A 201 -3.23 15.11 18.30
N PRO A 202 -3.31 14.19 17.31
CA PRO A 202 -3.68 12.81 17.58
C PRO A 202 -2.63 12.13 18.47
N PRO A 203 -3.01 11.07 19.21
CA PRO A 203 -2.04 10.22 19.89
C PRO A 203 -0.98 9.69 18.91
N VAL A 204 0.29 9.76 19.30
CA VAL A 204 1.42 9.24 18.51
C VAL A 204 1.17 7.79 18.08
N ALA A 205 0.63 6.97 18.98
CA ALA A 205 0.30 5.57 18.71
C ALA A 205 -0.65 5.39 17.49
N ASP A 206 -1.61 6.30 17.29
CA ASP A 206 -2.55 6.21 16.16
C ASP A 206 -1.87 6.52 14.83
N VAL A 207 -0.97 7.51 14.80
CA VAL A 207 -0.16 7.85 13.63
C VAL A 207 0.80 6.72 13.28
N TRP A 208 1.45 6.12 14.27
CA TRP A 208 2.31 4.95 14.08
C TRP A 208 1.53 3.73 13.57
N ALA A 209 0.34 3.46 14.13
CA ALA A 209 -0.52 2.38 13.67
C ALA A 209 -0.97 2.58 12.22
N LEU A 210 -1.27 3.82 11.81
CA LEU A 210 -1.57 4.15 10.41
C LEU A 210 -0.37 3.85 9.49
N ASN A 211 0.82 4.34 9.83
CA ASN A 211 2.04 4.12 9.05
C ASN A 211 2.40 2.63 8.91
N GLN A 212 2.30 1.88 10.01
CA GLN A 212 2.52 0.44 9.99
C GLN A 212 1.56 -0.24 9.01
N LYS A 213 0.26 0.07 9.10
CA LYS A 213 -0.75 -0.53 8.24
C LYS A 213 -0.58 -0.17 6.77
N CYS A 214 -0.18 1.07 6.48
CA CYS A 214 0.18 1.51 5.13
C CYS A 214 1.38 0.74 4.57
N SER A 215 2.40 0.50 5.40
CA SER A 215 3.59 -0.26 5.02
C SER A 215 3.25 -1.73 4.72
N GLU A 216 2.46 -2.36 5.60
CA GLU A 216 1.94 -3.72 5.39
C GLU A 216 1.14 -3.84 4.09
N THR A 217 0.25 -2.88 3.84
CA THR A 217 -0.60 -2.85 2.65
C THR A 217 0.23 -2.64 1.38
N THR A 218 1.23 -1.77 1.42
CA THR A 218 2.17 -1.54 0.31
C THR A 218 2.97 -2.82 0.00
N MET A 219 3.53 -3.45 1.03
CA MET A 219 4.24 -4.73 0.88
C MET A 219 3.33 -5.81 0.29
N SER A 220 2.09 -5.93 0.78
CA SER A 220 1.10 -6.87 0.24
C SER A 220 0.89 -6.66 -1.26
N GLY A 221 0.66 -5.41 -1.68
CA GLY A 221 0.50 -5.04 -3.08
C GLY A 221 1.70 -5.45 -3.93
N LEU A 222 2.92 -5.06 -3.51
CA LEU A 222 4.16 -5.37 -4.22
C LEU A 222 4.42 -6.88 -4.35
N TYR A 223 4.24 -7.63 -3.27
CA TYR A 223 4.46 -9.07 -3.26
C TYR A 223 3.46 -9.80 -4.17
N SER A 224 2.20 -9.37 -4.19
CA SER A 224 1.20 -9.93 -5.10
C SER A 224 1.53 -9.63 -6.56
N ALA A 225 1.96 -8.39 -6.88
CA ALA A 225 2.37 -8.02 -8.23
C ALA A 225 3.55 -8.87 -8.72
N GLU A 226 4.52 -9.21 -7.86
CA GLU A 226 5.63 -10.11 -8.19
C GLU A 226 5.12 -11.53 -8.52
N VAL A 227 4.13 -12.06 -7.79
CA VAL A 227 3.51 -13.36 -8.12
C VAL A 227 2.84 -13.29 -9.50
N PHE A 228 1.98 -12.28 -9.73
CA PHE A 228 1.30 -12.10 -11.02
C PHE A 228 2.28 -11.97 -12.19
N PHE A 229 3.40 -11.26 -11.99
CA PHE A 229 4.45 -11.11 -13.01
C PHE A 229 5.13 -12.43 -13.36
N ARG A 230 5.38 -13.30 -12.37
CA ARG A 230 6.12 -14.56 -12.55
C ARG A 230 5.27 -15.72 -13.03
N VAL A 231 3.95 -15.63 -12.87
CA VAL A 231 2.99 -16.67 -13.24
C VAL A 231 2.54 -16.53 -14.71
N LYS A 232 2.93 -15.44 -15.39
CA LYS A 232 2.75 -15.28 -16.84
C LYS A 232 3.21 -16.49 -17.64
#